data_AF-A0A0K0G521-F1
#
_entry.id   AF-A0A0K0G521-F1
#
_cell.length_a   1.000
_cell.length_b   1.000
_cell.length_c   1.000
_cell.angle_alpha   90.00
_cell.angle_beta   90.00
_cell.angle_gamma   90.00
#
_symmetry.space_group_name_H-M   'P 1'
#
loop_
_entity.id
_entity.type
_entity.pdbx_description
1 polymer ?
#
loop_
_entity_poly.entity_id
_entity_poly.type
_entity_poly.pdbx_seq_one_letter_code
_entity_poly.pdbx_strand_id
1 'polypeptide(L)'
;MMRKVPKPILTRSGRQRKETNDENALLVRESLNKNSQLSLRRRAKELCIQKITFSHIINQELYLFPYKMQVAQGIEAIDKVKRLEYVSKIKNLVDQN
;
A
#
# COMPACT_ATOMS: atom_id res chain seq x y z
N MET A 1 -3.23 -47.76 -32.35
CA MET A 1 -3.28 -46.79 -31.23
C MET A 1 -2.11 -45.82 -31.37
N MET A 2 -2.38 -44.53 -31.60
CA MET A 2 -1.34 -43.48 -31.66
C MET A 2 -0.96 -43.08 -30.22
N ARG A 3 0.30 -43.28 -29.83
CA ARG A 3 0.81 -42.85 -28.52
C ARG A 3 0.84 -41.32 -28.48
N LYS A 4 0.08 -40.69 -27.58
CA LYS A 4 0.14 -39.24 -27.35
C LYS A 4 1.55 -38.88 -26.87
N VAL A 5 2.32 -38.19 -27.70
CA VAL A 5 3.63 -37.67 -27.34
C VAL A 5 3.43 -36.53 -26.32
N PRO A 6 4.12 -36.51 -25.17
CA PRO A 6 4.02 -35.38 -24.25
C PRO A 6 4.53 -34.12 -24.97
N LYS A 7 3.69 -33.08 -25.03
CA LYS A 7 4.08 -31.79 -25.59
C LYS A 7 5.20 -31.22 -24.72
N PRO A 8 6.34 -30.78 -25.29
CA PRO A 8 7.39 -30.15 -24.51
C PRO A 8 6.80 -28.92 -23.81
N ILE A 9 7.07 -28.77 -22.53
CA ILE A 9 6.72 -27.58 -21.76
C ILE A 9 7.51 -26.43 -22.39
N LEU A 10 6.89 -25.67 -23.28
CA LEU A 10 7.50 -24.47 -23.84
C LEU A 10 7.66 -23.48 -22.68
N THR A 11 8.89 -23.36 -22.16
CA THR A 11 9.27 -22.25 -21.31
C THR A 11 9.01 -20.97 -22.10
N ARG A 12 7.95 -20.23 -21.75
CA ARG A 12 7.61 -18.98 -22.42
C ARG A 12 8.85 -18.08 -22.40
N SER A 13 9.44 -17.82 -23.56
CA SER A 13 10.56 -16.89 -23.77
C SER A 13 10.15 -15.41 -23.61
N GLY A 14 9.05 -15.16 -22.89
CA GLY A 14 8.66 -13.81 -22.52
C GLY A 14 9.68 -13.21 -21.56
N ARG A 15 9.70 -11.87 -21.50
CA ARG A 15 10.50 -11.12 -20.51
C ARG A 15 10.33 -11.78 -19.15
N GLN A 16 11.44 -12.26 -18.57
CA GLN A 16 11.41 -12.80 -17.21
C GLN A 16 10.81 -11.72 -16.31
N ARG A 17 9.63 -12.00 -15.77
CA ARG A 17 9.10 -11.20 -14.68
C ARG A 17 10.08 -11.42 -13.55
N LYS A 18 10.66 -10.34 -13.03
CA LYS A 18 11.50 -10.48 -11.84
C LYS A 18 10.64 -11.15 -10.80
N GLU A 19 11.04 -12.34 -10.40
CA GLU A 19 10.49 -12.99 -9.22
C GLU A 19 10.64 -11.96 -8.09
N THR A 20 9.51 -11.67 -7.47
CA THR A 20 9.31 -10.64 -6.47
C THR A 20 10.47 -10.66 -5.48
N ASN A 21 11.15 -9.52 -5.30
CA ASN A 21 12.23 -9.44 -4.32
C ASN A 21 11.62 -9.11 -2.97
N ASP A 22 11.00 -10.13 -2.34
CA ASP A 22 10.21 -10.01 -1.12
C ASP A 22 10.95 -9.29 0.01
N GLU A 23 12.27 -9.46 0.10
CA GLU A 23 13.18 -8.75 1.01
C GLU A 23 13.03 -7.22 0.87
N ASN A 24 13.09 -6.71 -0.37
CA ASN A 24 12.94 -5.27 -0.62
C ASN A 24 11.51 -4.80 -0.33
N ALA A 25 10.50 -5.62 -0.63
CA ALA A 25 9.11 -5.30 -0.33
C ALA A 25 8.88 -5.13 1.18
N LEU A 26 9.45 -6.02 1.98
CA LEU A 26 9.43 -5.96 3.44
C LEU A 26 10.16 -4.71 3.95
N LEU A 27 11.37 -4.43 3.48
CA LEU A 27 12.13 -3.23 3.86
C LEU A 27 11.38 -1.93 3.55
N VAL A 28 10.75 -1.85 2.37
CA VAL A 28 9.94 -0.70 1.98
C VAL A 28 8.72 -0.56 2.88
N ARG A 29 8.05 -1.67 3.21
CA ARG A 29 6.88 -1.69 4.10
C ARG A 29 7.23 -1.26 5.52
N GLU A 30 8.31 -1.77 6.08
CA GLU A 30 8.78 -1.36 7.40
C GLU A 30 9.16 0.12 7.45
N SER A 31 9.85 0.61 6.43
CA SER A 31 10.19 2.02 6.31
C SER A 31 8.92 2.88 6.34
N LEU A 32 7.90 2.49 5.56
CA LEU A 32 6.62 3.21 5.45
C LEU A 32 5.90 3.29 6.79
N ASN A 33 5.92 2.21 7.58
CA ASN A 33 5.35 2.18 8.91
C ASN A 33 6.15 3.02 9.93
N LYS A 34 7.49 3.03 9.84
CA LYS A 34 8.35 3.79 10.77
C LYS A 34 8.19 5.30 10.61
N ASN A 35 8.08 5.79 9.37
CA ASN A 35 7.95 7.22 9.11
C ASN A 35 7.13 7.46 7.84
N SER A 36 5.92 8.01 8.00
CA SER A 36 5.01 8.31 6.89
C SER A 36 5.29 9.63 6.18
N GLN A 37 6.08 10.52 6.79
CA GLN A 37 6.32 11.88 6.30
C GLN A 37 7.47 11.97 5.28
N LEU A 38 8.30 10.93 5.16
CA LEU A 38 9.40 10.92 4.21
C LEU A 38 8.92 10.75 2.77
N SER A 39 9.41 11.63 1.89
CA SER A 39 9.14 11.55 0.46
C SER A 39 9.71 10.26 -0.13
N LEU A 40 9.01 9.71 -1.13
CA LEU A 40 9.40 8.47 -1.80
C LEU A 40 10.83 8.52 -2.36
N ARG A 41 11.26 9.70 -2.85
CA ARG A 41 12.61 9.91 -3.37
C ARG A 41 13.68 9.82 -2.28
N ARG A 42 13.44 10.45 -1.12
CA ARG A 42 14.39 10.39 0.01
C ARG A 42 14.49 8.96 0.54
N ARG A 43 13.34 8.31 0.71
CA ARG A 43 13.27 6.93 1.19
C ARG A 43 13.98 5.93 0.26
N ALA A 44 13.80 6.06 -1.05
CA ALA A 44 14.52 5.22 -2.00
C ALA A 44 16.05 5.38 -1.88
N LYS A 45 16.54 6.60 -1.60
CA LYS A 45 17.95 6.88 -1.35
C LYS A 45 18.44 6.25 -0.04
N GLU A 46 17.65 6.34 1.03
CA GLU A 46 17.97 5.74 2.34
C GLU A 46 18.03 4.22 2.28
N LEU A 47 17.11 3.59 1.55
CA LEU A 47 17.06 2.14 1.37
C LEU A 47 18.03 1.64 0.28
N CYS A 48 18.76 2.53 -0.39
CA CYS A 48 19.63 2.20 -1.53
C CYS A 48 18.89 1.45 -2.68
N ILE A 49 17.59 1.71 -2.86
CA ILE A 49 16.76 1.10 -3.90
C ILE A 49 16.60 2.08 -5.06
N GLN A 50 16.71 1.59 -6.30
CA GLN A 50 16.44 2.41 -7.48
C GLN A 50 14.99 2.93 -7.47
N LYS A 51 14.79 4.20 -7.84
CA LYS A 51 13.47 4.86 -7.84
C LYS A 51 12.39 4.08 -8.61
N ILE A 52 12.76 3.49 -9.76
CA ILE A 52 11.84 2.72 -10.61
C ILE A 52 11.37 1.46 -9.87
N THR A 53 12.30 0.71 -9.27
CA THR A 53 12.01 -0.47 -8.46
C THR A 53 11.16 -0.11 -7.26
N PHE A 54 11.52 0.96 -6.55
CA PHE A 54 10.78 1.46 -5.40
C PHE A 54 9.34 1.83 -5.76
N SER A 55 9.13 2.49 -6.90
CA SER A 55 7.78 2.80 -7.41
C SER A 55 7.00 1.55 -7.83
N HIS A 56 7.69 0.53 -8.34
CA HIS A 56 7.07 -0.75 -8.68
C HIS A 56 6.56 -1.46 -7.42
N ILE A 57 7.42 -1.59 -6.40
CA ILE A 57 7.09 -2.21 -5.10
C ILE A 57 5.86 -1.54 -4.48
N ILE A 58 5.83 -0.21 -4.41
CA ILE A 58 4.69 0.53 -3.85
C ILE A 58 3.39 0.23 -4.59
N ASN A 59 3.40 0.29 -5.92
CA ASN A 59 2.16 0.24 -6.70
C ASN A 59 1.67 -1.19 -6.97
N GLN A 60 2.59 -2.13 -7.16
CA GLN A 60 2.29 -3.48 -7.67
C GLN A 60 2.39 -4.56 -6.60
N GLU A 61 3.25 -4.40 -5.59
CA GLU A 61 3.43 -5.40 -4.54
C GLU A 61 2.69 -5.00 -3.26
N LEU A 62 2.87 -3.76 -2.81
CA LEU A 62 2.21 -3.24 -1.60
C LEU A 62 0.83 -2.66 -1.87
N TYR A 63 0.47 -2.43 -3.14
CA TYR A 63 -0.80 -1.81 -3.56
C TYR A 63 -1.13 -0.49 -2.84
N LEU A 64 -0.08 0.26 -2.48
CA LEU A 64 -0.13 1.53 -1.77
C LEU A 64 -0.25 2.68 -2.78
N PHE A 65 -1.46 2.88 -3.29
CA PHE A 65 -1.72 3.99 -4.19
C PHE A 65 -1.72 5.34 -3.43
N PRO A 66 -1.25 6.45 -4.02
CA PRO A 66 -1.17 7.75 -3.37
C PRO A 66 -2.48 8.23 -2.72
N TYR A 67 -3.64 7.92 -3.32
CA TYR A 67 -4.95 8.27 -2.78
C TYR A 67 -5.37 7.39 -1.60
N LYS A 68 -4.82 6.17 -1.46
CA LYS A 68 -5.01 5.32 -0.28
C LYS A 68 -4.08 5.69 0.86
N MET A 69 -2.98 6.39 0.56
CA MET A 69 -2.11 7.01 1.55
C MET A 69 -2.60 8.39 2.00
N GLN A 70 -3.89 8.71 1.73
CA GLN A 70 -4.50 9.91 2.27
C GLN A 70 -4.30 9.92 3.78
N VAL A 71 -3.59 10.95 4.22
CA VAL A 71 -3.32 11.32 5.59
C VAL A 71 -4.60 11.08 6.39
N ALA A 72 -4.59 10.04 7.23
CA ALA A 72 -5.53 10.01 8.33
C ALA A 72 -5.29 11.33 9.06
N GLN A 73 -6.25 12.26 9.00
CA GLN A 73 -6.27 13.38 9.94
C GLN A 73 -6.00 12.75 11.30
N GLY A 74 -4.90 13.16 11.94
CA GLY A 74 -4.54 12.61 13.24
C GLY A 74 -5.74 12.79 14.14
N ILE A 75 -6.38 11.68 14.51
CA ILE A 75 -7.54 11.73 15.39
C ILE A 75 -6.97 11.96 16.77
N GLU A 76 -7.04 13.21 17.24
CA GLU A 76 -6.65 13.53 18.60
C GLU A 76 -7.72 13.01 19.57
N ALA A 77 -7.35 12.80 20.83
CA ALA A 77 -8.30 12.37 21.86
C ALA A 77 -9.48 13.36 21.98
N ILE A 78 -9.24 14.65 21.72
CA ILE A 78 -10.24 15.72 21.71
C ILE A 78 -11.28 15.53 20.60
N ASP A 79 -10.88 14.97 19.44
CA ASP A 79 -11.80 14.80 18.31
C ASP A 79 -12.89 13.78 18.63
N LYS A 80 -12.60 12.79 19.48
CA LYS A 80 -13.62 11.84 19.96
C LYS A 80 -14.74 12.56 20.71
N VAL A 81 -14.38 13.48 21.60
CA VAL A 81 -15.34 14.24 22.41
C VAL A 81 -16.19 15.13 21.50
N LYS A 82 -15.55 15.91 20.61
CA LYS A 82 -16.27 16.79 19.66
C LYS A 82 -17.22 16.02 18.74
N ARG A 83 -16.82 14.83 18.28
CA ARG A 83 -17.67 13.96 17.45
C ARG A 83 -18.90 13.49 18.22
N LEU A 84 -18.74 13.08 19.48
CA LEU A 84 -19.85 12.66 20.33
C LEU A 84 -20.81 13.82 20.66
N GLU A 85 -20.27 15.00 20.94
CA GLU A 85 -21.09 16.21 21.18
C GLU A 85 -21.91 16.58 19.94
N TYR A 86 -21.30 16.56 18.76
CA TYR A 86 -21.98 16.86 17.51
C TYR A 86 -23.11 15.87 17.22
N VAL A 87 -22.84 14.57 17.33
CA VAL A 87 -23.85 13.52 17.14
C VAL A 87 -25.00 13.66 18.14
N SER A 88 -24.68 13.94 19.41
CA SER A 88 -25.69 14.12 20.46
C SER A 88 -26.58 15.34 20.18
N LYS A 89 -26.01 16.45 19.71
CA LYS A 89 -26.78 17.65 19.32
C LYS A 89 -27.73 17.36 18.17
N ILE A 90 -27.27 16.67 17.13
CA ILE A 90 -28.13 16.28 16.00
C ILE A 90 -29.25 15.36 16.46
N LYS A 91 -28.93 14.35 17.26
CA LYS A 91 -29.93 13.42 17.77
C LYS A 91 -31.03 14.16 18.54
N ASN A 92 -30.66 15.07 19.44
CA ASN A 92 -31.62 15.86 20.19
C ASN A 92 -32.47 16.76 19.28
N LEU A 93 -31.92 17.31 18.20
CA LEU A 93 -32.70 18.10 17.24
C LEU A 93 -33.70 17.25 16.45
N VAL A 94 -33.35 16.00 16.13
CA VAL A 94 -34.25 15.06 15.47
C VAL A 94 -35.36 14.62 16.41
N ASP A 95 -35.03 14.31 17.67
CA ASP A 95 -35.98 13.84 18.68
C ASP A 95 -36.96 14.95 19.14
N GLN A 96 -36.67 16.23 18.87
CA GLN A 96 -37.51 17.39 19.22
C GLN A 96 -38.46 17.84 18.09
N ASN A 97 -38.32 17.28 16.88
CA ASN A 97 -39.22 17.50 15.74
C ASN A 97 -40.20 16.34 15.61
#